data_AF-A0A090S2T8-F1
#
_entry.id   AF-A0A090S2T8-F1
#
_cell.length_a   1.000
_cell.length_b   1.000
_cell.length_c   1.000
_cell.angle_alpha   90.00
_cell.angle_beta   90.00
_cell.angle_gamma   90.00
#
_symmetry.space_group_name_H-M   'P 1'
#
loop_
_entity.id
_entity.type
_entity.pdbx_description
1 polymer ?
#
loop_
_entity_poly.entity_id
_entity_poly.type
_entity_poly.pdbx_seq_one_letter_code
_entity_poly.pdbx_strand_id
1 'polypeptide(L)'
;MVELGLKPDSLKGQQFIELVNDITGFPRHLSQHVGGFVIASGPLYELVPVENAAMADRTVIQWDKDDLESLGLLKVDVLALGMLTAIRKCFQLVEKHYGRKLTIADITRLQDDPNVYGMIQRADTVGVFQIESRAQMSMLPRLKPTTYYDLVIQIAIVRPGPIQAIWCIRFLNAATAKKPSPTRLRR
;
A
#
# COMPACT_ATOMS: atom_id res chain seq x y z
N MET A 1 -5.07 29.39 8.99
CA MET A 1 -4.57 30.24 10.10
C MET A 1 -5.71 30.93 10.84
N VAL A 2 -6.67 31.58 10.16
CA VAL A 2 -7.87 32.13 10.82
C VAL A 2 -8.73 31.04 11.44
N GLU A 3 -8.91 29.89 10.77
CA GLU A 3 -9.56 28.69 11.35
C GLU A 3 -8.84 28.09 12.58
N LEU A 4 -7.57 28.45 12.79
CA LEU A 4 -6.78 28.05 13.96
C LEU A 4 -6.79 29.13 15.06
N GLY A 5 -7.60 30.18 14.91
CA GLY A 5 -7.72 31.29 15.87
C GLY A 5 -6.59 32.33 15.82
N LEU A 6 -5.66 32.22 14.85
CA LEU A 6 -4.57 33.17 14.67
C LEU A 6 -5.00 34.33 13.76
N LYS A 7 -4.85 35.57 14.25
CA LYS A 7 -5.01 36.80 13.45
C LYS A 7 -3.69 37.10 12.74
N PRO A 8 -3.57 36.88 11.41
CA PRO A 8 -2.31 37.03 10.67
C PRO A 8 -1.76 38.46 10.74
N ASP A 9 -2.65 39.44 10.80
CA ASP A 9 -2.31 40.86 10.81
C ASP A 9 -1.90 41.39 12.19
N SER A 10 -2.01 40.56 13.23
CA SER A 10 -1.51 40.93 14.55
C SER A 10 0.02 40.75 14.60
N LEU A 11 0.71 41.59 15.37
CA LEU A 11 2.16 41.46 15.59
C LEU A 11 2.57 40.03 16.00
N LYS A 12 1.79 39.40 16.89
CA LYS A 12 2.02 38.01 17.31
C LYS A 12 1.82 37.01 16.18
N GLY A 13 0.85 37.24 15.28
CA GLY A 13 0.61 36.40 14.11
C GLY A 13 1.75 36.48 13.10
N GLN A 14 2.25 37.68 12.84
CA GLN A 14 3.40 37.91 11.96
C GLN A 14 4.67 37.25 12.52
N GLN A 15 4.98 37.47 13.80
CA GLN A 15 6.11 36.84 14.48
C GLN A 15 6.01 35.30 14.50
N PHE A 16 4.80 34.77 14.71
CA PHE A 16 4.58 33.32 14.65
C PHE A 16 4.84 32.75 13.25
N ILE A 17 4.36 33.43 12.20
CA ILE A 17 4.59 33.01 10.80
C ILE A 17 6.08 33.04 10.48
N GLU A 18 6.78 34.11 10.85
CA GLU A 18 8.21 34.27 10.64
C GLU A 18 9.00 33.14 11.30
N LEU A 19 8.78 32.91 12.60
CA LEU A 19 9.45 31.82 13.32
C LEU A 19 9.10 30.43 12.77
N VAL A 20 7.86 30.19 12.34
CA VAL A 20 7.46 28.91 11.73
C VAL A 20 8.20 28.72 10.40
N ASN A 21 8.31 29.76 9.58
CA ASN A 21 9.03 29.68 8.32
C ASN A 21 10.52 29.42 8.54
N ASP A 22 11.13 30.07 9.54
CA ASP A 22 12.54 29.87 9.89
C ASP A 22 12.87 28.44 10.31
N ILE A 23 11.94 27.77 11.01
CA ILE A 23 12.14 26.38 11.47
C ILE A 23 11.56 25.33 10.52
N THR A 24 10.84 25.73 9.47
CA THR A 24 10.24 24.78 8.53
C THR A 24 11.34 24.07 7.73
N GLY A 25 11.33 22.75 7.76
CA GLY A 25 12.37 21.93 7.11
C GLY A 25 13.56 21.58 8.00
N PHE A 26 13.67 22.14 9.21
CA PHE A 26 14.69 21.71 10.16
C PHE A 26 14.43 20.26 10.63
N PRO A 27 15.47 19.41 10.67
CA PRO A 27 15.33 18.04 11.16
C PRO A 27 14.99 18.06 12.66
N ARG A 28 13.90 17.39 13.03
CA ARG A 28 13.44 17.33 14.44
C ARG A 28 14.15 16.25 15.24
N HIS A 29 14.38 15.09 14.64
CA HIS A 29 15.04 13.94 15.25
C HIS A 29 15.51 12.97 14.16
N LEU A 30 16.54 12.17 14.46
CA LEU A 30 16.91 11.03 13.64
C LEU A 30 15.89 9.91 13.89
N SER A 31 15.21 9.48 12.84
CA SER A 31 14.23 8.39 12.88
C SER A 31 14.77 7.20 12.10
N GLN A 32 14.52 5.99 12.60
CA GLN A 32 14.95 4.76 11.94
C GLN A 32 14.01 4.42 10.79
N HIS A 33 14.57 4.13 9.61
CA HIS A 33 13.78 3.63 8.50
C HIS A 33 13.34 2.18 8.78
N VAL A 34 12.05 1.99 9.02
CA VAL A 34 11.50 0.68 9.37
C VAL A 34 11.66 -0.29 8.19
N GLY A 35 12.40 -1.37 8.44
CA GLY A 35 12.57 -2.46 7.46
C GLY A 35 13.74 -2.27 6.50
N GLY A 36 14.43 -1.13 6.48
CA GLY A 36 15.62 -0.95 5.63
C GLY A 36 16.87 -1.57 6.25
N PHE A 37 17.48 -2.52 5.56
CA PHE A 37 18.78 -3.10 5.92
C PHE A 37 19.81 -2.72 4.87
N VAL A 38 21.05 -2.50 5.32
CA VAL A 38 22.20 -2.21 4.46
C VAL A 38 23.19 -3.36 4.58
N ILE A 39 23.68 -3.82 3.43
CA ILE A 39 24.65 -4.90 3.30
C ILE A 39 25.89 -4.33 2.61
N ALA A 40 27.04 -4.46 3.26
CA ALA A 40 28.35 -4.11 2.73
C ALA A 40 29.23 -5.36 2.60
N SER A 41 30.23 -5.32 1.72
CA SER A 41 31.19 -6.41 1.51
C SER A 41 32.22 -6.53 2.65
N GLY A 42 32.43 -5.45 3.39
CA GLY A 42 33.32 -5.38 4.55
C GLY A 42 32.63 -4.75 5.77
N PRO A 43 33.37 -4.50 6.85
CA PRO A 43 32.81 -3.92 8.07
C PRO A 43 32.19 -2.53 7.81
N LEU A 44 30.92 -2.35 8.19
CA LEU A 44 30.19 -1.10 7.93
C LEU A 44 30.83 0.14 8.58
N TYR A 45 31.49 -0.01 9.72
CA TYR A 45 32.14 1.08 10.43
C TYR A 45 33.37 1.65 9.69
N GLU A 46 33.90 0.95 8.67
CA GLU A 46 34.96 1.48 7.80
C GLU A 46 34.40 2.44 6.74
N LEU A 47 33.08 2.39 6.49
CA LEU A 47 32.40 3.19 5.49
C LEU A 47 31.60 4.33 6.12
N VAL A 48 30.85 4.05 7.19
CA VAL A 48 29.90 4.99 7.81
C VAL A 48 29.90 4.84 9.34
N PRO A 49 29.72 5.93 10.10
CA PRO A 49 29.48 5.85 11.54
C PRO A 49 28.28 4.95 11.85
N VAL A 50 28.50 4.01 12.77
CA VAL A 50 27.48 3.08 13.27
C VAL A 50 27.14 3.45 14.71
N GLU A 51 25.86 3.56 15.02
CA GLU A 51 25.35 3.83 16.36
C GLU A 51 24.40 2.73 16.83
N ASN A 52 24.25 2.59 18.14
CA ASN A 52 23.26 1.67 18.71
C ASN A 52 21.86 2.23 18.48
N ALA A 53 20.96 1.36 18.00
CA ALA A 53 19.55 1.69 17.85
C ALA A 53 18.86 1.77 19.22
N ALA A 54 17.69 2.39 19.26
CA ALA A 54 16.84 2.40 20.46
C ALA A 54 16.40 0.99 20.94
N MET A 55 16.37 0.00 20.04
CA MET A 55 16.09 -1.39 20.39
C MET A 55 17.40 -2.13 20.69
N ALA A 56 17.41 -2.94 21.74
CA ALA A 56 18.55 -3.77 22.11
C ALA A 56 19.00 -4.66 20.93
N ASP A 57 20.31 -4.90 20.85
CA ASP A 57 20.97 -5.74 19.85
C ASP A 57 20.74 -5.30 18.40
N ARG A 58 20.51 -3.99 18.17
CA ARG A 58 20.41 -3.40 16.85
C ARG A 58 21.31 -2.19 16.71
N THR A 59 21.85 -2.01 15.51
CA THR A 59 22.63 -0.85 15.12
C THR A 59 21.99 -0.15 13.94
N VAL A 60 22.20 1.15 13.83
CA VAL A 60 21.80 1.95 12.67
C VAL A 60 22.99 2.75 12.17
N ILE A 61 22.90 3.17 10.91
CA ILE A 61 23.85 4.08 10.28
C ILE A 61 23.20 5.45 10.16
N GLN A 62 24.00 6.50 10.10
CA GLN A 62 23.50 7.88 10.11
C GLN A 62 23.14 8.43 8.71
N TRP A 63 23.50 7.71 7.65
CA TRP A 63 23.22 8.11 6.27
C TRP A 63 21.81 7.78 5.83
N ASP A 64 21.29 8.62 4.94
CA ASP A 64 19.97 8.44 4.35
C ASP A 64 19.99 7.55 3.10
N LYS A 65 18.85 7.44 2.43
CA LYS A 65 18.68 6.59 1.25
C LYS A 65 19.58 7.03 0.08
N ASP A 66 19.72 8.33 -0.14
CA ASP A 66 20.35 8.89 -1.33
C ASP A 66 21.89 8.84 -1.19
N ASP A 67 22.38 8.98 0.04
CA ASP A 67 23.78 8.74 0.40
C ASP A 67 24.18 7.27 0.14
N LEU A 68 23.33 6.31 0.54
CA LEU A 68 23.58 4.88 0.35
C LEU A 68 23.64 4.48 -1.12
N GLU A 69 22.74 5.03 -1.93
CA GLU A 69 22.66 4.78 -3.37
C GLU A 69 23.91 5.31 -4.07
N SER A 70 24.41 6.48 -3.67
CA SER A 70 25.63 7.09 -4.22
C SER A 70 26.89 6.26 -3.98
N LEU A 71 26.91 5.44 -2.93
CA LEU A 71 28.05 4.59 -2.57
C LEU A 71 27.92 3.15 -3.06
N GLY A 72 26.85 2.83 -3.80
CA GLY A 72 26.60 1.50 -4.34
C GLY A 72 26.36 0.44 -3.25
N LEU A 73 25.91 0.85 -2.06
CA LEU A 73 25.60 -0.07 -0.98
C LEU A 73 24.30 -0.83 -1.27
N LEU A 74 24.30 -2.13 -1.00
CA LEU A 74 23.11 -2.96 -1.21
C LEU A 74 22.09 -2.67 -0.11
N LYS A 75 20.94 -2.14 -0.49
CA LYS A 75 19.79 -1.95 0.38
C LYS A 75 18.78 -3.07 0.19
N VAL A 76 18.29 -3.63 1.30
CA VAL A 76 17.19 -4.60 1.31
C VAL A 76 16.08 -4.09 2.23
N ASP A 77 14.88 -3.91 1.68
CA ASP A 77 13.70 -3.56 2.48
C ASP A 77 12.94 -4.82 2.89
N VAL A 78 12.95 -5.14 4.18
CA VAL A 78 12.19 -6.21 4.82
C VAL A 78 10.83 -5.65 5.24
N LEU A 79 9.86 -5.78 4.34
CA LEU A 79 8.49 -5.33 4.58
C LEU A 79 7.70 -6.38 5.36
N ALA A 80 7.25 -6.02 6.57
CA ALA A 80 6.35 -6.85 7.36
C ALA A 80 4.90 -6.71 6.87
N LEU A 81 4.53 -7.49 5.84
CA LEU A 81 3.16 -7.50 5.34
C LEU A 81 2.27 -8.44 6.18
N GLY A 82 1.42 -7.86 7.03
CA GLY A 82 0.52 -8.61 7.92
C GLY A 82 -0.37 -9.63 7.21
N MET A 83 -0.73 -9.37 5.95
CA MET A 83 -1.54 -10.29 5.15
C MET A 83 -0.83 -11.61 4.85
N LEU A 84 0.49 -11.62 4.67
CA LEU A 84 1.24 -12.88 4.49
C LEU A 84 1.19 -13.73 5.77
N THR A 85 1.20 -13.08 6.94
CA THR A 85 1.01 -13.76 8.22
C THR A 85 -0.42 -14.31 8.35
N ALA A 86 -1.43 -13.56 7.90
CA ALA A 86 -2.82 -14.02 7.88
C ALA A 86 -2.99 -15.26 6.99
N ILE A 87 -2.45 -15.23 5.74
CA ILE A 87 -2.47 -16.38 4.83
C ILE A 87 -1.83 -17.61 5.45
N ARG A 88 -0.64 -17.47 6.07
CA ARG A 88 0.04 -18.56 6.77
C ARG A 88 -0.85 -19.17 7.86
N LYS A 89 -1.48 -18.32 8.70
CA LYS A 89 -2.40 -18.79 9.76
C LYS A 89 -3.63 -19.49 9.17
N CYS A 90 -4.19 -18.98 8.07
CA CYS A 90 -5.29 -19.63 7.38
C CYS A 90 -4.92 -21.04 6.91
N PHE A 91 -3.75 -21.24 6.29
CA PHE A 91 -3.31 -22.59 5.90
C PHE A 91 -3.11 -23.52 7.09
N GLN A 92 -2.57 -23.03 8.21
CA GLN A 92 -2.47 -23.81 9.45
C GLN A 92 -3.84 -24.25 9.98
N LEU A 93 -4.85 -23.37 9.90
CA LEU A 93 -6.22 -23.71 10.28
C LEU A 93 -6.83 -24.76 9.33
N VAL A 94 -6.59 -24.63 8.02
CA VAL A 94 -7.08 -25.60 7.03
C VAL A 94 -6.46 -26.98 7.26
N GLU A 95 -5.15 -27.03 7.54
CA GLU A 95 -4.45 -28.28 7.87
C GLU A 95 -5.03 -28.89 9.16
N LYS A 96 -5.22 -28.09 10.21
CA LYS A 96 -5.76 -28.54 11.50
C LYS A 96 -7.19 -29.11 11.40
N HIS A 97 -8.06 -28.45 10.64
CA HIS A 97 -9.49 -28.80 10.60
C HIS A 97 -9.87 -29.76 9.49
N TYR A 98 -9.12 -29.78 8.39
CA TYR A 98 -9.46 -30.57 7.19
C TYR A 98 -8.34 -31.54 6.76
N GLY A 99 -7.21 -31.57 7.46
CA GLY A 99 -6.06 -32.44 7.13
C GLY A 99 -5.39 -32.10 5.80
N ARG A 100 -5.65 -30.92 5.24
CA ARG A 100 -5.12 -30.48 3.94
C ARG A 100 -4.00 -29.49 4.14
N LYS A 101 -2.79 -29.88 3.77
CA LYS A 101 -1.63 -28.99 3.73
C LYS A 101 -1.64 -28.23 2.40
N LEU A 102 -1.76 -26.91 2.47
CA LEU A 102 -1.80 -26.02 1.31
C LEU A 102 -0.65 -25.03 1.34
N THR A 103 -0.18 -24.67 0.16
CA THR A 103 0.78 -23.59 -0.09
C THR A 103 0.18 -22.57 -1.05
N ILE A 104 0.81 -21.40 -1.16
CA ILE A 104 0.41 -20.38 -2.15
C ILE A 104 0.47 -20.98 -3.57
N ALA A 105 1.52 -21.76 -3.88
CA ALA A 105 1.66 -22.41 -5.18
C ALA A 105 0.52 -23.37 -5.48
N ASP A 106 -0.03 -24.06 -4.48
CA ASP A 106 -1.18 -24.95 -4.68
C ASP A 106 -2.42 -24.15 -5.06
N ILE A 107 -2.66 -23.00 -4.41
CA ILE A 107 -3.75 -22.10 -4.76
C ILE A 107 -3.57 -21.53 -6.17
N THR A 108 -2.36 -21.10 -6.54
CA THR A 108 -2.09 -20.53 -7.88
C THR A 108 -2.25 -21.55 -9.01
N ARG A 109 -2.08 -22.86 -8.74
CA ARG A 109 -2.34 -23.91 -9.73
C ARG A 109 -3.83 -24.18 -9.93
N LEU A 110 -4.68 -23.76 -8.99
CA LEU A 110 -6.13 -23.79 -9.20
C LEU A 110 -6.53 -22.73 -10.22
N GLN A 111 -7.56 -23.02 -11.01
CA GLN A 111 -8.16 -22.00 -11.86
C GLN A 111 -8.93 -20.97 -11.04
N ASP A 112 -9.16 -19.81 -11.64
CA ASP A 112 -9.99 -18.73 -11.10
C ASP A 112 -11.34 -19.26 -10.59
N ASP A 113 -11.67 -19.00 -9.31
CA ASP A 113 -12.91 -19.45 -8.69
C ASP A 113 -14.04 -18.42 -8.90
N PRO A 114 -15.12 -18.75 -9.63
CA PRO A 114 -16.25 -17.84 -9.85
C PRO A 114 -16.89 -17.33 -8.56
N ASN A 115 -16.84 -18.09 -7.46
CA ASN A 115 -17.39 -17.68 -6.18
C ASN A 115 -16.58 -16.54 -5.55
N VAL A 116 -15.25 -16.58 -5.69
CA VAL A 116 -14.35 -15.51 -5.23
C VAL A 116 -14.63 -14.23 -6.01
N TYR A 117 -14.75 -14.33 -7.34
CA TYR A 117 -15.14 -13.16 -8.16
C TYR A 117 -16.55 -12.68 -7.82
N GLY A 118 -17.51 -13.58 -7.61
CA GLY A 118 -18.86 -13.20 -7.20
C GLY A 118 -18.89 -12.41 -5.88
N MET A 119 -18.08 -12.83 -4.90
CA MET A 119 -17.89 -12.11 -3.63
C MET A 119 -17.28 -10.71 -3.87
N ILE A 120 -16.21 -10.64 -4.66
CA ILE A 120 -15.55 -9.38 -5.03
C ILE A 120 -16.53 -8.42 -5.73
N GLN A 121 -17.32 -8.92 -6.69
CA GLN A 121 -18.30 -8.12 -7.43
C GLN A 121 -19.43 -7.57 -6.55
N ARG A 122 -19.72 -8.21 -5.40
CA ARG A 122 -20.68 -7.68 -4.40
C ARG A 122 -20.03 -6.71 -3.41
N ALA A 123 -18.75 -6.40 -3.58
CA ALA A 123 -17.92 -5.65 -2.65
C ALA A 123 -17.81 -6.28 -1.24
N ASP A 124 -18.04 -7.59 -1.12
CA ASP A 124 -17.85 -8.33 0.12
C ASP A 124 -16.36 -8.64 0.33
N THR A 125 -15.59 -7.60 0.61
CA THR A 125 -14.12 -7.60 0.51
C THR A 125 -13.44 -7.10 1.79
N VAL A 126 -14.17 -7.06 2.90
CA VAL A 126 -13.60 -6.74 4.21
C VAL A 126 -12.54 -7.80 4.55
N GLY A 127 -11.31 -7.37 4.80
CA GLY A 127 -10.18 -8.26 5.05
C GLY A 127 -9.52 -8.83 3.78
N VAL A 128 -9.97 -8.43 2.58
CA VAL A 128 -9.30 -8.78 1.32
C VAL A 128 -8.30 -7.68 0.95
N PHE A 129 -7.02 -8.05 0.97
CA PHE A 129 -5.91 -7.13 0.77
C PHE A 129 -6.05 -6.30 -0.52
N GLN A 130 -5.70 -5.01 -0.43
CA GLN A 130 -5.75 -3.98 -1.49
C GLN A 130 -7.13 -3.53 -1.97
N ILE A 131 -8.19 -4.32 -1.77
CA ILE A 131 -9.54 -4.00 -2.28
C ILE A 131 -10.60 -3.76 -1.20
N GLU A 132 -10.21 -3.69 0.07
CA GLU A 132 -11.09 -3.44 1.21
C GLU A 132 -11.47 -1.96 1.44
N SER A 133 -10.78 -1.01 0.79
CA SER A 133 -11.01 0.41 1.07
C SER A 133 -12.36 0.88 0.53
N ARG A 134 -12.95 1.92 1.14
CA ARG A 134 -14.25 2.48 0.69
C ARG A 134 -14.28 2.80 -0.81
N ALA A 135 -13.18 3.39 -1.32
CA ALA A 135 -13.06 3.71 -2.74
C ALA A 135 -13.10 2.44 -3.60
N GLN A 136 -12.34 1.41 -3.22
CA GLN A 136 -12.30 0.12 -3.91
C GLN A 136 -13.67 -0.56 -3.89
N MET A 137 -14.25 -0.72 -2.69
CA MET A 137 -15.57 -1.33 -2.48
C MET A 137 -16.68 -0.63 -3.27
N SER A 138 -16.61 0.69 -3.47
CA SER A 138 -17.60 1.42 -4.27
C SER A 138 -17.52 1.12 -5.77
N MET A 139 -16.34 0.71 -6.25
CA MET A 139 -16.04 0.51 -7.67
C MET A 139 -16.16 -0.94 -8.12
N LEU A 140 -15.91 -1.90 -7.22
CA LEU A 140 -16.02 -3.34 -7.54
C LEU A 140 -17.39 -3.74 -8.14
N PRO A 141 -18.56 -3.29 -7.62
CA PRO A 141 -19.85 -3.65 -8.20
C PRO A 141 -20.13 -3.02 -9.56
N ARG A 142 -19.39 -1.95 -9.90
CA ARG A 142 -19.53 -1.25 -11.18
C ARG A 142 -18.68 -1.89 -12.26
N LEU A 143 -17.41 -2.20 -11.95
CA LEU A 143 -16.46 -2.79 -12.89
C LEU A 143 -16.70 -4.29 -13.08
N LYS A 144 -17.20 -4.97 -12.04
CA LYS A 144 -17.51 -6.39 -12.02
C LYS A 144 -16.38 -7.26 -12.61
N PRO A 145 -15.20 -7.31 -11.97
CA PRO A 145 -14.07 -8.08 -12.46
C PRO A 145 -14.43 -9.58 -12.50
N THR A 146 -14.02 -10.26 -13.57
CA THR A 146 -14.29 -11.69 -13.79
C THR A 146 -13.03 -12.52 -13.95
N THR A 147 -11.88 -11.86 -14.08
CA THR A 147 -10.57 -12.47 -14.27
C THR A 147 -9.54 -11.78 -13.39
N TYR A 148 -8.39 -12.43 -13.18
CA TYR A 148 -7.25 -11.80 -12.51
C TYR A 148 -6.84 -10.48 -13.18
N TYR A 149 -6.85 -10.44 -14.51
CA TYR A 149 -6.49 -9.24 -15.27
C TYR A 149 -7.45 -8.06 -15.00
N ASP A 150 -8.76 -8.31 -14.91
CA ASP A 150 -9.73 -7.28 -14.55
C ASP A 150 -9.47 -6.71 -13.15
N LEU A 151 -9.05 -7.56 -12.20
CA LEU A 151 -8.73 -7.16 -10.84
C LEU A 151 -7.46 -6.29 -10.79
N VAL A 152 -6.43 -6.64 -11.56
CA VAL A 152 -5.21 -5.82 -11.69
C VAL A 152 -5.56 -4.42 -12.22
N ILE A 153 -6.40 -4.34 -13.26
CA ILE A 153 -6.84 -3.05 -13.80
C ILE A 153 -7.63 -2.25 -12.76
N GLN A 154 -8.56 -2.90 -12.06
CA GLN A 154 -9.36 -2.26 -11.02
C GLN A 154 -8.47 -1.61 -9.95
N ILE A 155 -7.47 -2.35 -9.46
CA ILE A 155 -6.56 -1.87 -8.42
C ILE A 155 -5.69 -0.72 -8.93
N ALA A 156 -5.27 -0.77 -10.19
CA ALA A 156 -4.45 0.27 -10.81
C ALA A 156 -5.20 1.59 -10.99
N ILE A 157 -6.49 1.54 -11.34
CA ILE A 157 -7.32 2.73 -11.61
C ILE A 157 -7.76 3.42 -10.32
N VAL A 158 -7.99 2.69 -9.23
CA VAL A 158 -8.44 3.27 -7.96
C VAL A 158 -7.22 3.72 -7.13
N ARG A 159 -6.50 4.72 -7.66
CA ARG A 159 -5.35 5.39 -7.01
C ARG A 159 -5.52 6.92 -7.08
N PRO A 160 -4.92 7.71 -6.17
CA PRO A 160 -5.16 9.14 -6.08
C PRO A 160 -4.98 9.92 -7.39
N GLY A 161 -3.96 9.61 -8.19
CA GLY A 161 -3.76 10.24 -9.50
C GLY A 161 -4.85 9.88 -10.53
N PRO A 162 -5.02 8.58 -10.88
CA PRO A 162 -6.03 8.15 -11.84
C PRO A 162 -7.48 8.40 -11.45
N ILE A 163 -7.81 8.56 -10.16
CA ILE A 163 -9.16 8.94 -9.69
C ILE A 163 -9.46 10.40 -10.01
N GLN A 164 -8.48 11.29 -9.84
CA GLN A 164 -8.61 12.71 -10.20
C GLN A 164 -8.64 12.92 -11.71
N ALA A 165 -7.96 12.05 -12.47
CA ALA A 165 -8.01 12.06 -13.91
C ALA A 165 -9.29 11.36 -14.42
N ILE A 166 -9.97 11.94 -15.41
CA ILE A 166 -11.23 11.45 -16.04
C ILE A 166 -11.13 9.98 -16.57
N TRP A 167 -9.95 9.38 -16.55
CA TRP A 167 -9.64 7.99 -16.91
C TRP A 167 -10.49 6.95 -16.19
N CYS A 168 -10.73 7.13 -14.89
CA CYS A 168 -11.53 6.20 -14.09
C CYS A 168 -12.97 6.09 -14.64
N ILE A 169 -13.59 7.22 -14.98
CA ILE A 169 -14.94 7.30 -15.57
C ILE A 169 -14.94 6.78 -17.02
N ARG A 170 -13.93 7.13 -17.82
CA ARG A 170 -13.82 6.66 -19.23
C ARG A 170 -13.67 5.14 -19.33
N PHE A 171 -12.85 4.54 -18.46
CA PHE A 171 -12.69 3.09 -18.42
C PHE A 171 -13.99 2.41 -17.99
N LEU A 172 -14.68 2.95 -16.98
CA LEU A 172 -15.99 2.47 -16.57
C LEU A 172 -16.99 2.44 -17.72
N ASN A 173 -17.08 3.53 -18.48
CA ASN A 173 -17.98 3.65 -19.63
C ASN A 173 -17.62 2.67 -20.75
N ALA A 174 -16.33 2.43 -21.00
CA ALA A 174 -15.89 1.44 -21.99
C ALA A 174 -16.17 -0.01 -21.54
N ALA A 175 -15.98 -0.31 -20.25
CA ALA A 175 -16.21 -1.62 -19.68
C ALA A 175 -17.72 -1.98 -19.64
N THR A 176 -18.58 -1.02 -19.35
CA THR A 176 -20.04 -1.21 -19.37
C THR A 176 -20.59 -1.29 -20.80
N ALA A 177 -20.03 -0.53 -21.74
CA ALA A 177 -20.43 -0.60 -23.16
C ALA A 177 -20.12 -1.94 -23.84
N LYS A 178 -19.14 -2.71 -23.35
CA LYS A 178 -18.79 -4.04 -23.88
C LYS A 178 -19.64 -5.20 -23.34
N LYS A 179 -20.50 -5.00 -22.33
CA LYS A 179 -21.40 -6.04 -21.81
C LYS A 179 -22.77 -5.91 -22.49
N PRO A 180 -23.14 -6.74 -23.49
CA PRO A 180 -24.45 -6.67 -24.10
C PRO A 180 -25.53 -6.90 -23.04
N SER A 181 -26.59 -6.09 -23.07
CA SER A 181 -27.75 -6.28 -22.21
C SER A 181 -28.36 -7.65 -22.48
N PRO A 182 -28.72 -8.46 -21.45
CA PRO A 182 -29.47 -9.68 -21.68
C PRO A 182 -30.83 -9.24 -22.24
N THR A 183 -30.99 -9.48 -23.54
CA THR A 183 -32.13 -9.02 -24.31
C THR A 183 -33.39 -9.59 -23.70
N ARG A 184 -34.35 -8.70 -23.46
CA ARG A 184 -35.70 -9.00 -22.99
C ARG A 184 -36.43 -9.78 -24.09
N LEU A 185 -36.18 -11.08 -24.19
CA LEU A 185 -36.99 -12.01 -24.96
C LEU A 185 -38.25 -12.31 -24.15
N ARG A 186 -39.28 -11.48 -24.32
CA ARG A 186 -40.67 -11.83 -24.04
C ARG A 186 -41.54 -11.37 -25.20
N ARG A 187 -42.02 -12.38 -25.93
CA ARG A 187 -43.24 -12.50 -26.76
C ARG A 187 -43.72 -11.27 -27.50
#